data_AF-A0A382XK44-F1
#
_entry.id   AF-A0A382XK44-F1
#
_cell.length_a   1.000
_cell.length_b   1.000
_cell.length_c   1.000
_cell.angle_alpha   90.00
_cell.angle_beta   90.00
_cell.angle_gamma   90.00
#
_symmetry.space_group_name_H-M   'P 1'
#
loop_
_entity.id
_entity.type
_entity.pdbx_description
1 polymer ?
#
loop_
_entity_poly.entity_id
_entity_poly.type
_entity_poly.pdbx_seq_one_letter_code
_entity_poly.pdbx_strand_id
1 'polypeptide(L)'
;MRIGLGVVLLLCWTSVLSVWAEPEEINEKGCRDCHRFSSLGQKAKEGPDLFYAGDKFHRNWLKGFLQLPVVIRRAVSVLGSDYHDGKAQTNQPHVVLTKDESAKISDFLMTL
;
A
#
# COMPACT_ATOMS: atom_id res chain seq x y z
N MET A 1 -21.25 -51.01 2.67
CA MET A 1 -20.38 -50.00 3.32
C MET A 1 -19.10 -49.77 2.49
N ARG A 2 -19.18 -49.26 1.25
CA ARG A 2 -17.99 -48.91 0.45
C ARG A 2 -18.24 -47.70 -0.47
N ILE A 3 -19.04 -46.73 -0.02
CA ILE A 3 -19.33 -45.49 -0.78
C ILE A 3 -18.99 -44.23 0.06
N GLY A 4 -18.52 -44.41 1.30
CA GLY A 4 -18.27 -43.28 2.22
C GLY A 4 -16.87 -42.65 2.18
N LEU A 5 -15.90 -43.27 1.49
CA LEU A 5 -14.49 -42.82 1.57
C LEU A 5 -14.08 -41.86 0.43
N GLY A 6 -14.84 -41.79 -0.67
CA GLY A 6 -14.51 -40.97 -1.84
C GLY A 6 -14.99 -39.52 -1.76
N VAL A 7 -16.07 -39.26 -1.02
CA VAL A 7 -16.68 -37.91 -0.93
C VAL A 7 -15.92 -37.00 0.03
N VAL A 8 -15.27 -37.55 1.05
CA VAL A 8 -14.51 -36.77 2.05
C VAL A 8 -13.22 -36.20 1.46
N LEU A 9 -12.60 -36.86 0.48
CA LEU A 9 -11.33 -36.41 -0.11
C LEU A 9 -11.49 -35.24 -1.10
N LEU A 10 -12.71 -34.98 -1.58
CA LEU A 10 -13.01 -33.93 -2.57
C LEU A 10 -13.32 -32.56 -1.94
N LEU A 11 -13.63 -32.52 -0.64
CA LEU A 11 -13.94 -31.27 0.08
C LEU A 11 -12.69 -30.55 0.62
N CYS A 12 -11.50 -31.14 0.51
CA CYS A 12 -10.23 -30.51 0.92
C CYS A 12 -9.52 -29.74 -0.19
N TRP A 13 -9.99 -29.81 -1.45
CA TRP A 13 -9.35 -29.10 -2.57
C TRP A 13 -9.92 -27.70 -2.80
N THR A 14 -11.12 -27.38 -2.28
CA THR A 14 -11.72 -26.05 -2.48
C THR A 14 -11.16 -24.98 -1.56
N SER A 15 -10.22 -25.31 -0.67
CA SER A 15 -9.34 -24.33 -0.02
C SER A 15 -8.29 -23.79 -1.00
N VAL A 16 -8.72 -23.50 -2.23
CA VAL A 16 -7.93 -22.77 -3.22
C VAL A 16 -7.77 -21.38 -2.64
N LEU A 17 -6.63 -21.18 -1.98
CA LEU A 17 -5.84 -19.96 -1.97
C LEU A 17 -6.72 -18.71 -2.08
N SER A 18 -7.07 -18.12 -0.95
CA SER A 18 -7.18 -16.67 -0.87
C SER A 18 -5.80 -16.11 -1.23
N VAL A 19 -5.45 -16.15 -2.53
CA VAL A 19 -4.46 -15.26 -3.11
C VAL A 19 -4.92 -13.89 -2.64
N TRP A 20 -4.09 -13.24 -1.84
CA TRP A 20 -4.38 -11.96 -1.24
C TRP A 20 -4.52 -10.97 -2.39
N ALA A 21 -5.75 -10.85 -2.91
CA ALA A 21 -6.05 -9.99 -4.03
C ALA A 21 -5.70 -8.56 -3.59
N GLU A 22 -4.96 -7.87 -4.44
CA GLU A 22 -4.68 -6.46 -4.24
C GLU A 22 -6.01 -5.70 -4.11
N PRO A 23 -6.16 -4.79 -3.14
CA PRO A 23 -7.33 -3.94 -3.03
C PRO A 23 -7.52 -3.15 -4.33
N GLU A 24 -8.74 -3.14 -4.88
CA GLU A 24 -9.06 -2.39 -6.11
C GLU A 24 -8.72 -0.90 -5.97
N GLU A 25 -8.82 -0.39 -4.74
CA GLU A 25 -8.52 0.98 -4.35
C GLU A 25 -7.09 1.41 -4.69
N ILE A 26 -6.12 0.48 -4.76
CA ILE A 26 -4.74 0.79 -5.16
C ILE A 26 -4.71 1.39 -6.57
N ASN A 27 -5.54 0.86 -7.47
CA ASN A 27 -5.62 1.33 -8.85
C ASN A 27 -6.63 2.48 -8.98
N GLU A 28 -7.82 2.36 -8.37
CA GLU A 28 -8.86 3.39 -8.48
C GLU A 28 -8.46 4.74 -7.89
N LYS A 29 -7.59 4.75 -6.87
CA LYS A 29 -7.08 5.98 -6.25
C LYS A 29 -5.76 6.47 -6.87
N GLY A 30 -5.27 5.81 -7.92
CA GLY A 30 -4.05 6.21 -8.62
C GLY A 30 -2.76 6.05 -7.79
N CYS A 31 -2.71 5.16 -6.80
CA CYS A 31 -1.52 5.02 -5.95
C CYS A 31 -0.28 4.66 -6.77
N ARG A 32 -0.46 3.92 -7.86
CA ARG A 32 0.62 3.47 -8.76
C ARG A 32 1.19 4.57 -9.65
N ASP A 33 0.49 5.70 -9.77
CA ASP A 33 0.97 6.84 -10.54
C ASP A 33 2.22 7.44 -9.88
N CYS A 34 2.28 7.38 -8.54
CA CYS A 34 3.38 7.94 -7.76
C CYS A 34 4.20 6.88 -7.00
N HIS A 35 3.66 5.70 -6.70
CA HIS A 35 4.31 4.71 -5.85
C HIS A 35 4.59 3.39 -6.56
N ARG A 36 5.73 2.79 -6.19
CA ARG A 36 6.09 1.43 -6.60
C ARG A 36 5.73 0.44 -5.50
N PHE A 37 5.15 -0.70 -5.89
CA PHE A 37 4.70 -1.77 -4.99
C PHE A 37 5.36 -3.13 -5.28
N SER A 38 6.34 -3.20 -6.19
CA SER A 38 7.05 -4.43 -6.55
C SER A 38 8.56 -4.22 -6.44
N SER A 39 9.31 -5.29 -6.15
CA SER A 39 10.77 -5.29 -6.19
C SER A 39 11.31 -5.02 -7.59
N LEU A 40 10.52 -5.36 -8.60
CA LEU A 40 10.83 -5.17 -10.01
C LEU A 40 10.37 -3.79 -10.49
N GLY A 41 11.06 -3.26 -11.51
CA GLY A 41 10.75 -1.95 -12.08
C GLY A 41 11.49 -0.79 -11.40
N GLN A 42 11.47 0.37 -12.06
CA GLN A 42 12.15 1.57 -11.59
C GLN A 42 11.43 2.18 -10.40
N LYS A 43 12.21 2.72 -9.45
CA LYS A 43 11.65 3.50 -8.35
C LYS A 43 10.94 4.72 -8.92
N ALA A 44 9.72 4.95 -8.46
CA ALA A 44 8.96 6.14 -8.84
C ALA A 44 9.71 7.39 -8.37
N LYS A 45 9.66 8.45 -9.18
CA LYS A 45 10.34 9.72 -8.89
C LYS A 45 9.51 10.61 -7.95
N GLU A 46 8.19 10.42 -7.92
CA GLU A 46 7.26 11.32 -7.25
C GLU A 46 6.90 10.86 -5.83
N GLY A 47 6.70 9.56 -5.62
CA GLY A 47 6.38 8.97 -4.31
C GLY A 47 7.46 8.03 -3.79
N PRO A 48 7.56 7.84 -2.46
CA PRO A 48 8.44 6.83 -1.88
C PRO A 48 8.06 5.42 -2.32
N ASP A 49 9.06 4.56 -2.36
CA ASP A 49 8.91 3.15 -2.69
C ASP A 49 8.18 2.38 -1.57
N LEU A 50 7.02 1.81 -1.90
CA LEU A 50 6.12 1.10 -0.99
C LEU A 50 6.30 -0.42 -1.01
N PHE A 51 7.21 -0.96 -1.83
CA PHE A 51 7.47 -2.40 -1.87
C PHE A 51 7.93 -2.99 -0.52
N TYR A 52 8.53 -2.18 0.36
CA TYR A 52 8.97 -2.61 1.70
C TYR A 52 8.12 -1.96 2.80
N ALA A 53 6.82 -1.79 2.57
CA ALA A 53 5.97 -1.07 3.51
C ALA A 53 5.74 -1.86 4.81
N GLY A 54 5.65 -3.19 4.74
CA GLY A 54 5.53 -4.09 5.88
C GLY A 54 6.72 -4.02 6.84
N ASP A 55 7.93 -3.86 6.29
CA ASP A 55 9.14 -3.73 7.09
C ASP A 55 9.31 -2.35 7.75
N LYS A 56 8.75 -1.30 7.13
CA LYS A 56 9.03 0.11 7.49
C LYS A 56 8.00 0.72 8.43
N PHE A 57 6.75 0.30 8.32
CA PHE A 57 5.63 1.00 8.94
C PHE A 57 4.81 0.10 9.84
N HIS A 58 4.19 0.72 10.85
CA HIS A 58 3.19 0.05 11.65
C HIS A 58 1.81 0.17 10.99
N ARG A 59 1.06 -0.93 10.95
CA ARG A 59 -0.30 -0.96 10.38
C ARG A 59 -1.22 0.15 10.89
N ASN A 60 -1.30 0.35 12.21
CA ASN A 60 -2.18 1.37 12.80
C ASN A 60 -1.76 2.79 12.43
N TRP A 61 -0.45 2.99 12.25
CA TRP A 61 0.07 4.26 11.78
C TRP A 61 -0.34 4.52 10.32
N LEU A 62 -0.21 3.53 9.43
CA LEU A 62 -0.67 3.65 8.03
C LEU A 62 -2.16 3.95 7.94
N LYS A 63 -2.99 3.22 8.72
CA LYS A 63 -4.44 3.47 8.76
C LYS A 63 -4.78 4.90 9.14
N GLY A 64 -4.08 5.48 10.11
CA GLY A 64 -4.28 6.87 10.53
C GLY A 64 -3.76 7.86 9.49
N PHE A 65 -2.57 7.59 8.95
CA PHE A 65 -1.93 8.43 7.95
C PHE A 65 -2.76 8.54 6.66
N LEU A 66 -3.28 7.42 6.15
CA LEU A 66 -4.05 7.42 4.90
C LEU A 66 -5.40 8.17 5.00
N GLN A 67 -5.94 8.32 6.21
CA GLN A 67 -7.15 9.13 6.45
C GLN A 67 -6.86 10.63 6.57
N LEU A 68 -5.62 11.00 6.90
CA LEU A 68 -5.20 12.40 7.01
C LEU A 68 -3.72 12.51 6.64
N PRO A 69 -3.39 12.43 5.35
CA PRO A 69 -2.01 12.42 4.90
C PRO A 69 -1.39 13.80 5.14
N VAL A 70 -0.32 13.82 5.92
CA VAL A 70 0.43 15.04 6.25
C VAL A 70 1.87 14.89 5.80
N VAL A 71 2.55 16.01 5.53
CA VAL A 71 3.98 15.98 5.24
C VAL A 71 4.74 15.67 6.54
N ILE A 72 5.27 14.45 6.67
CA ILE A 72 5.99 14.02 7.88
C ILE A 72 7.44 14.54 7.88
N ARG A 73 8.09 14.56 6.71
CA ARG A 73 9.43 15.12 6.50
C ARG A 73 9.53 15.70 5.11
N ARG A 74 10.22 16.83 4.96
CA ARG A 74 10.53 17.40 3.66
C ARG A 74 11.53 16.47 2.95
N ALA A 75 11.18 15.98 1.77
CA ALA A 75 12.16 15.38 0.88
C ALA A 75 13.03 16.52 0.35
N VAL A 76 14.15 16.79 1.02
CA VAL A 76 15.14 17.73 0.50
C VAL A 76 15.87 17.01 -0.62
N SER A 77 15.51 17.35 -1.86
CA SER A 77 16.38 17.07 -2.99
C SER A 77 17.63 17.93 -2.81
N VAL A 78 18.79 17.31 -2.60
CA VAL A 78 20.08 18.02 -2.49
C VAL A 78 20.44 18.75 -3.81
N LEU A 79 19.70 18.46 -4.89
CA LEU A 79 19.84 19.08 -6.21
C LEU A 79 18.78 20.15 -6.51
N GLY A 80 17.80 20.36 -5.62
CA GLY A 80 16.78 21.39 -5.77
C GLY A 80 17.31 22.74 -5.30
N SER A 81 17.19 23.77 -6.12
CA SER A 81 17.58 25.16 -5.81
C SER A 81 16.72 25.81 -4.70
N ASP A 82 15.80 25.06 -4.09
CA ASP A 82 14.84 25.48 -3.09
C ASP A 82 15.37 25.39 -1.64
N TYR A 83 16.63 24.96 -1.47
CA TYR A 83 17.29 24.89 -0.15
C TYR A 83 17.26 26.22 0.62
N HIS A 84 17.28 27.36 -0.08
CA HIS A 84 17.43 28.68 0.53
C HIS A 84 16.13 29.44 0.78
N ASP A 85 15.00 29.04 0.19
CA ASP A 85 13.85 29.95 0.14
C ASP A 85 12.95 29.87 1.37
N GLY A 86 13.13 28.86 2.24
CA GLY A 86 12.42 28.73 3.52
C GLY A 86 10.89 28.63 3.42
N LYS A 87 10.32 28.81 2.21
CA LYS A 87 8.91 28.66 1.92
C LYS A 87 8.60 27.17 2.00
N ALA A 88 7.74 26.83 2.95
CA ALA A 88 7.17 25.50 3.01
C ALA A 88 6.31 25.33 1.75
N GLN A 89 6.64 24.36 0.89
CA GLN A 89 5.62 23.75 0.06
C GLN A 89 4.76 22.93 1.01
N THR A 90 3.87 23.61 1.73
CA THR A 90 2.78 22.93 2.42
C THR A 90 1.85 22.45 1.32
N ASN A 91 1.57 21.15 1.33
CA ASN A 91 0.42 20.56 0.64
C ASN A 91 0.60 20.35 -0.87
N GLN A 92 1.51 19.45 -1.28
CA GLN A 92 1.12 18.55 -2.37
C GLN A 92 -0.04 17.70 -1.80
N PRO A 93 -1.29 17.88 -2.27
CA PRO A 93 -2.42 17.17 -1.71
C PRO A 93 -2.29 15.69 -2.06
N HIS A 94 -2.12 14.84 -1.05
CA HIS A 94 -2.18 13.40 -1.21
C HIS A 94 -3.62 12.93 -1.09
N VAL A 95 -3.96 11.80 -1.74
CA VAL A 95 -5.29 11.22 -1.67
C VAL A 95 -5.69 10.91 -0.23
N VAL A 96 -6.91 11.32 0.14
CA VAL A 96 -7.55 11.04 1.44
C VAL A 96 -8.46 9.82 1.28
N LEU A 97 -8.29 8.83 2.16
CA LEU A 97 -9.07 7.61 2.14
C LEU A 97 -10.10 7.56 3.28
N THR A 98 -11.21 6.87 3.05
CA THR A 98 -12.16 6.51 4.10
C THR A 98 -11.53 5.50 5.08
N LYS A 99 -12.21 5.25 6.21
CA LYS A 99 -11.76 4.27 7.22
C LYS A 99 -11.58 2.87 6.64
N ASP A 100 -12.49 2.44 5.78
CA ASP A 100 -12.50 1.09 5.23
C ASP A 100 -11.43 0.92 4.15
N GLU A 101 -11.33 1.88 3.21
CA GLU A 101 -10.28 1.91 2.19
C GLU A 101 -8.88 1.95 2.86
N SER A 102 -8.72 2.78 3.89
CA SER A 102 -7.46 2.87 4.65
C SER A 102 -7.10 1.55 5.33
N ALA A 103 -8.08 0.82 5.86
CA ALA A 103 -7.85 -0.48 6.46
C ALA A 103 -7.40 -1.51 5.43
N LYS A 104 -8.12 -1.64 4.31
CA LYS A 104 -7.80 -2.57 3.22
C LYS A 104 -6.42 -2.32 2.63
N ILE A 105 -6.11 -1.06 2.28
CA ILE A 105 -4.81 -0.70 1.72
C ILE A 105 -3.70 -0.92 2.73
N SER A 106 -3.91 -0.58 4.01
CA SER A 106 -2.91 -0.85 5.04
C SER A 106 -2.67 -2.35 5.21
N ASP A 107 -3.71 -3.19 5.18
CA ASP A 107 -3.58 -4.64 5.27
C ASP A 107 -2.74 -5.21 4.14
N PHE A 108 -2.98 -4.75 2.90
CA PHE A 108 -2.16 -5.12 1.76
C PHE A 108 -0.73 -4.63 1.89
N LEU A 109 -0.50 -3.37 2.27
CA LEU A 109 0.86 -2.84 2.46
C LEU A 109 1.67 -3.60 3.51
N MET A 110 1.01 -4.23 4.49
CA MET A 110 1.69 -5.06 5.50
C MET A 110 2.11 -6.43 4.97
N THR A 111 1.65 -6.84 3.80
CA THR A 111 2.13 -8.07 3.15
C THR A 111 3.31 -7.85 2.21
N LEU A 112 3.72 -6.57 2.03
CA LEU A 112 4.82 -6.14 1.16
C LEU A 112 6.15 -6.00 1.92
#